data_AF-A0ABD6CET3-F1
#
_entry.id   AF-A0ABD6CET3-F1
#
_cell.length_a   1.000
_cell.length_b   1.000
_cell.length_c   1.000
_cell.angle_alpha   90.00
_cell.angle_beta   90.00
_cell.angle_gamma   90.00
#
_symmetry.space_group_name_H-M   'P 1'
#
loop_
_entity.id
_entity.type
_entity.pdbx_description
1 polymer ?
#
loop_
_entity_poly.entity_id
_entity_poly.type
_entity_poly.pdbx_seq_one_letter_code
_entity_poly.pdbx_strand_id
1 'polypeptide(L)'
;MTHSYSRRQVLTVAGLATTAGLAGCNLETEPATETDETPRHTAVRDSAVYLGPHITADLPPYVTVVESATAADVAILANDTPITGESVVGWLVEGIPTGVYGEPAISRLLELLRDGDVTEHFDGDYLSAGRGAHDIAVFVPAGEEMSSYTGRIEGREPSLVNVLDRVLAWIASNDSAQ
;
A
#
# COMPACT_ATOMS: atom_id res chain seq x y z
N MET A 1 25.68 -16.02 18.04
CA MET A 1 25.41 -16.66 16.73
C MET A 1 24.15 -17.49 16.89
N THR A 2 23.01 -16.88 16.55
CA THR A 2 21.67 -17.46 16.72
C THR A 2 21.09 -17.61 15.32
N HIS A 3 21.05 -18.84 14.82
CA HIS A 3 20.40 -19.17 13.56
C HIS A 3 18.88 -19.06 13.73
N SER A 4 18.26 -18.09 13.05
CA SER A 4 16.81 -18.03 12.90
C SER A 4 16.41 -18.72 11.61
N TYR A 5 15.70 -19.84 11.77
CA TYR A 5 15.20 -20.69 10.68
C TYR A 5 14.08 -19.99 9.91
N SER A 6 14.22 -19.96 8.59
CA SER A 6 13.20 -19.55 7.62
C SER A 6 11.98 -20.49 7.70
N ARG A 7 10.79 -19.91 7.87
CA ARG A 7 9.53 -20.64 7.98
C ARG A 7 8.90 -20.80 6.60
N ARG A 8 8.96 -22.04 6.11
CA ARG A 8 7.92 -22.75 5.34
C ARG A 8 7.70 -22.31 3.88
N GLN A 9 8.59 -22.77 3.01
CA GLN A 9 8.21 -23.25 1.69
C GLN A 9 7.77 -24.72 1.80
N VAL A 10 6.49 -25.03 1.61
CA VAL A 10 6.04 -26.34 1.13
C VAL A 10 4.78 -26.14 0.28
N LEU A 11 4.97 -26.01 -1.03
CA LEU A 11 3.94 -26.33 -2.00
C LEU A 11 4.55 -27.38 -2.93
N THR A 12 4.05 -28.61 -2.84
CA THR A 12 4.32 -29.62 -3.87
C THR A 12 3.02 -30.31 -4.22
N VAL A 13 2.52 -29.88 -5.37
CA VAL A 13 1.42 -30.42 -6.17
C VAL A 13 1.82 -31.79 -6.72
N ALA A 14 0.93 -32.79 -6.67
CA ALA A 14 0.74 -33.78 -7.73
C ALA A 14 -0.37 -34.78 -7.35
N GLY A 15 -1.62 -34.47 -7.72
CA GLY A 15 -2.71 -35.44 -7.74
C GLY A 15 -3.12 -35.74 -9.18
N LEU A 16 -2.40 -36.64 -9.85
CA LEU A 16 -2.81 -37.21 -11.14
C LEU A 16 -3.64 -38.46 -10.86
N ALA A 17 -4.97 -38.35 -10.97
CA ALA A 17 -5.87 -39.50 -11.01
C ALA A 17 -6.38 -39.70 -12.44
N THR A 18 -5.85 -40.72 -13.10
CA THR A 18 -6.43 -41.34 -14.30
C THR A 18 -7.57 -42.27 -13.91
N THR A 19 -8.74 -42.20 -14.55
CA THR A 19 -9.39 -43.33 -15.28
C THR A 19 -10.76 -42.92 -15.84
N ALA A 20 -11.10 -43.53 -16.98
CA ALA A 20 -12.25 -43.29 -17.85
C ALA A 20 -13.61 -43.83 -17.34
N GLY A 21 -14.71 -43.32 -17.89
CA GLY A 21 -16.04 -43.94 -17.81
C GLY A 21 -17.11 -43.17 -18.61
N LEU A 22 -17.68 -43.79 -19.65
CA LEU A 22 -18.82 -43.32 -20.44
C LEU A 22 -20.14 -43.79 -19.79
N ALA A 23 -21.10 -42.90 -19.54
CA ALA A 23 -22.55 -43.14 -19.58
C ALA A 23 -23.28 -41.83 -19.20
N GLY A 24 -24.31 -41.47 -19.98
CA GLY A 24 -25.11 -40.27 -19.73
C GLY A 24 -26.11 -40.44 -18.58
N CYS A 25 -26.53 -39.30 -18.02
CA CYS A 25 -27.88 -39.01 -17.50
C CYS A 25 -27.88 -37.61 -16.87
N ASN A 26 -28.84 -36.78 -17.29
CA ASN A 26 -29.41 -35.59 -16.64
C ASN A 26 -28.58 -34.86 -15.57
N LEU A 27 -28.12 -33.66 -15.91
CA LEU A 27 -27.96 -32.56 -14.95
C LEU A 27 -29.00 -31.52 -15.38
N GLU A 28 -30.21 -31.52 -14.82
CA GLU A 28 -30.56 -30.85 -13.57
C GLU A 28 -29.93 -29.45 -13.48
N THR A 29 -30.81 -28.46 -13.50
CA THR A 29 -30.51 -27.04 -13.31
C THR A 29 -29.74 -26.84 -12.01
N GLU A 30 -28.47 -26.50 -12.12
CA GLU A 30 -27.80 -25.67 -11.13
C GLU A 30 -27.54 -24.31 -11.79
N PRO A 31 -28.07 -23.19 -11.27
CA PRO A 31 -27.46 -21.91 -11.58
C PRO A 31 -26.05 -22.01 -11.00
N ALA A 32 -25.01 -22.00 -11.85
CA ALA A 32 -23.66 -21.85 -11.37
C ALA A 32 -23.57 -20.49 -10.69
N THR A 33 -23.70 -20.55 -9.37
CA THR A 33 -23.43 -19.52 -8.38
C THR A 33 -22.07 -18.90 -8.67
N GLU A 34 -22.05 -17.56 -8.61
CA GLU A 34 -20.90 -16.69 -8.36
C GLU A 34 -19.54 -17.27 -8.76
N THR A 35 -19.09 -16.97 -9.97
CA THR A 35 -17.66 -17.00 -10.24
C THR A 35 -17.15 -15.57 -10.32
N ASP A 36 -16.19 -15.31 -9.42
CA ASP A 36 -15.16 -14.27 -9.51
C ASP A 36 -15.37 -12.98 -8.69
N GLU A 37 -15.53 -13.14 -7.37
CA GLU A 37 -15.08 -12.11 -6.42
C GLU A 37 -13.62 -12.34 -6.06
N THR A 38 -12.70 -12.07 -6.98
CA THR A 38 -11.35 -11.69 -6.52
C THR A 38 -11.54 -10.50 -5.55
N PRO A 39 -11.14 -10.61 -4.26
CA PRO A 39 -11.43 -9.56 -3.30
C PRO A 39 -10.80 -8.25 -3.78
N ARG A 40 -11.66 -7.28 -4.15
CA ARG A 40 -11.24 -6.04 -4.82
C ARG A 40 -10.24 -5.20 -4.02
N HIS A 41 -10.07 -5.49 -2.73
CA HIS A 41 -9.20 -4.78 -1.80
C HIS A 41 -8.36 -5.75 -0.97
N THR A 42 -7.49 -6.51 -1.64
CA THR A 42 -6.67 -7.52 -0.96
C THR A 42 -5.47 -6.89 -0.26
N ALA A 43 -4.82 -5.88 -0.87
CA ALA A 43 -3.59 -5.30 -0.32
C ALA A 43 -3.84 -4.59 1.02
N VAL A 44 -4.91 -3.80 1.11
CA VAL A 44 -5.26 -3.09 2.35
C VAL A 44 -5.74 -4.00 3.50
N ARG A 45 -6.13 -5.24 3.21
CA ARG A 45 -6.54 -6.22 4.22
C ARG A 45 -5.35 -6.86 4.93
N ASP A 46 -4.24 -7.01 4.20
CA ASP A 46 -3.06 -7.72 4.68
C ASP A 46 -2.00 -6.76 5.25
N SER A 47 -2.27 -5.46 5.27
CA SER A 47 -1.36 -4.42 5.72
C SER A 47 -1.90 -3.58 6.87
N ALA A 48 -0.99 -3.19 7.77
CA ALA A 48 -1.21 -2.20 8.80
C ALA A 48 -0.98 -0.79 8.23
N VAL A 49 -1.95 0.11 8.46
CA VAL A 49 -1.88 1.50 7.99
C VAL A 49 -1.85 2.43 9.20
N TYR A 50 -0.90 3.35 9.22
CA TYR A 50 -0.95 4.49 10.14
C TYR A 50 -1.68 5.65 9.47
N LEU A 51 -2.74 6.14 10.12
CA LEU A 51 -3.41 7.37 9.72
C LEU A 51 -3.02 8.49 10.68
N GLY A 52 -2.37 9.50 10.13
CA GLY A 52 -1.94 10.67 10.87
C GLY A 52 -3.12 11.48 11.43
N PRO A 53 -2.82 12.43 12.34
CA PRO A 53 -3.82 13.33 12.88
C PRO A 53 -4.62 14.03 11.76
N HIS A 54 -5.88 14.32 12.05
CA HIS A 54 -6.84 15.00 11.17
C HIS A 54 -7.32 14.19 9.96
N ILE A 55 -6.80 12.97 9.74
CA ILE A 55 -7.49 12.00 8.88
C ILE A 55 -8.60 11.33 9.69
N THR A 56 -9.84 11.69 9.39
CA THR A 56 -11.02 10.96 9.88
C THR A 56 -11.63 10.23 8.69
N ALA A 57 -11.54 8.91 8.71
CA ALA A 57 -12.09 8.07 7.64
C ALA A 57 -12.97 6.98 8.25
N ASP A 58 -14.14 6.78 7.67
CA ASP A 58 -14.96 5.61 7.95
C ASP A 58 -14.34 4.42 7.22
N LEU A 59 -13.39 3.77 7.89
CA LEU A 59 -12.69 2.62 7.35
C LEU A 59 -13.46 1.34 7.70
N PRO A 60 -13.66 0.43 6.73
CA PRO A 60 -14.20 -0.89 6.99
C PRO A 60 -13.38 -1.64 8.05
N PRO A 61 -14.01 -2.53 8.83
CA PRO A 61 -13.37 -3.22 9.95
C PRO A 61 -12.23 -4.18 9.55
N TYR A 62 -12.07 -4.44 8.25
CA TYR A 62 -10.97 -5.25 7.73
C TYR A 62 -9.68 -4.46 7.51
N VAL A 63 -9.71 -3.12 7.60
CA VAL A 63 -8.50 -2.29 7.50
C VAL A 63 -7.86 -2.21 8.87
N THR A 64 -6.61 -2.66 8.99
CA THR A 64 -5.88 -2.61 10.24
C THR A 64 -5.25 -1.24 10.41
N VAL A 65 -5.81 -0.39 11.27
CA VAL A 65 -5.22 0.90 11.63
C VAL A 65 -4.40 0.78 12.90
N VAL A 66 -3.15 1.23 12.86
CA VAL A 66 -2.24 1.22 14.00
C VAL A 66 -2.01 2.62 14.55
N GLU A 67 -1.68 2.71 15.84
CA GLU A 67 -1.47 4.00 16.52
C GLU A 67 -0.07 4.60 16.30
N SER A 68 0.89 3.80 15.81
CA SER A 68 2.27 4.22 15.58
C SER A 68 2.68 3.96 14.13
N ALA A 69 3.31 4.96 13.50
CA ALA A 69 3.86 4.83 12.15
C ALA A 69 4.90 3.71 12.05
N THR A 70 5.69 3.48 13.10
CA THR A 70 6.73 2.42 13.14
C THR A 70 6.17 0.99 13.19
N ALA A 71 4.87 0.84 13.38
CA ALA A 71 4.17 -0.45 13.35
C ALA A 71 3.34 -0.61 12.06
N ALA A 72 3.41 0.34 11.13
CA ALA A 72 2.64 0.35 9.90
C ALA A 72 3.49 -0.08 8.71
N ASP A 73 2.84 -0.67 7.71
CA ASP A 73 3.42 -0.91 6.39
C ASP A 73 3.36 0.36 5.51
N VAL A 74 2.51 1.33 5.87
CA VAL A 74 2.45 2.65 5.25
C VAL A 74 1.91 3.70 6.22
N ALA A 75 2.50 4.88 6.24
CA ALA A 75 2.06 6.04 6.99
C ALA A 75 1.41 7.08 6.06
N ILE A 76 0.14 7.41 6.27
CA ILE A 76 -0.58 8.44 5.50
C ILE A 76 -0.94 9.59 6.42
N LEU A 77 -0.55 10.81 6.03
CA LEU A 77 -0.75 12.04 6.77
C LEU A 77 -1.77 12.94 6.07
N ALA A 78 -2.52 13.73 6.83
CA ALA A 78 -3.34 14.80 6.24
C ALA A 78 -2.45 15.93 5.70
N ASN A 79 -2.93 16.67 4.72
CA ASN A 79 -2.24 17.85 4.20
C ASN A 79 -1.93 18.90 5.30
N ASP A 80 -2.83 19.07 6.26
CA ASP A 80 -2.71 19.98 7.41
C ASP A 80 -2.09 19.30 8.65
N THR A 81 -1.37 18.19 8.47
CA THR A 81 -0.78 17.41 9.56
C THR A 81 0.16 18.24 10.45
N PRO A 82 0.12 18.05 11.78
CA PRO A 82 1.10 18.63 12.71
C PRO A 82 2.42 17.85 12.75
N ILE A 83 2.52 16.71 12.08
CA ILE A 83 3.74 15.90 12.01
C ILE A 83 4.84 16.69 11.27
N THR A 84 6.05 16.69 11.81
CA THR A 84 7.19 17.44 11.27
C THR A 84 7.92 16.70 10.15
N GLY A 85 8.68 17.45 9.35
CA GLY A 85 9.56 16.88 8.33
C GLY A 85 10.56 15.88 8.88
N GLU A 86 11.18 16.18 10.02
CA GLU A 86 12.12 15.27 10.72
C GLU A 86 11.48 13.90 11.02
N SER A 87 10.22 13.87 11.46
CA SER A 87 9.52 12.60 11.72
C SER A 87 9.25 11.83 10.44
N VAL A 88 8.82 12.53 9.38
CA VAL A 88 8.58 11.91 8.05
C VAL A 88 9.86 11.32 7.47
N VAL A 89 10.97 12.06 7.50
CA VAL A 89 12.26 11.57 7.00
C VAL A 89 12.76 10.42 7.87
N GLY A 90 12.59 10.49 9.20
CA GLY A 90 12.91 9.39 10.10
C GLY A 90 12.19 8.09 9.74
N TRP A 91 10.88 8.16 9.43
CA TRP A 91 10.12 6.98 8.99
C TRP A 91 10.62 6.43 7.66
N LEU A 92 10.93 7.29 6.69
CA LEU A 92 11.47 6.86 5.40
C LEU A 92 12.84 6.19 5.56
N VAL A 93 13.71 6.70 6.43
CA VAL A 93 15.00 6.08 6.77
C VAL A 93 14.82 4.71 7.42
N GLU A 94 13.77 4.53 8.23
CA GLU A 94 13.39 3.24 8.81
C GLU A 94 12.72 2.29 7.80
N GLY A 95 12.54 2.72 6.55
CA GLY A 95 11.97 1.91 5.49
C GLY A 95 10.44 1.96 5.42
N ILE A 96 9.80 2.93 6.08
CA ILE A 96 8.33 3.03 6.16
C ILE A 96 7.84 3.96 5.04
N PRO A 97 7.12 3.44 4.02
CA PRO A 97 6.46 4.25 3.02
C PRO A 97 5.60 5.35 3.66
N THR A 98 5.79 6.60 3.22
CA THR A 98 5.09 7.74 3.82
C THR A 98 4.45 8.60 2.75
N GLY A 99 3.20 9.01 2.98
CA GLY A 99 2.44 9.82 2.06
C GLY A 99 1.59 10.89 2.71
N VAL A 100 1.12 11.81 1.88
CA VAL A 100 0.16 12.86 2.23
C VAL A 100 -1.12 12.65 1.45
N TYR A 101 -2.24 12.81 2.14
CA TYR A 101 -3.60 12.82 1.62
C TYR A 101 -4.23 14.22 1.76
N GLY A 102 -4.89 14.68 0.70
CA GLY A 102 -5.51 16.00 0.58
C GLY A 102 -4.72 16.93 -0.35
N GLU A 103 -5.43 17.68 -1.19
CA GLU A 103 -4.81 18.61 -2.14
C GLU A 103 -4.21 19.85 -1.43
N PRO A 104 -2.96 20.26 -1.73
CA PRO A 104 -2.02 19.68 -2.70
C PRO A 104 -1.04 18.67 -2.07
N ALA A 105 -1.33 17.38 -2.21
CA ALA A 105 -0.62 16.32 -1.48
C ALA A 105 0.88 16.28 -1.78
N ILE A 106 1.25 16.34 -3.07
CA ILE A 106 2.67 16.24 -3.47
C ILE A 106 3.47 17.46 -3.00
N SER A 107 2.90 18.66 -3.10
CA SER A 107 3.57 19.88 -2.65
C SER A 107 3.85 19.82 -1.16
N ARG A 108 2.86 19.40 -0.37
CA ARG A 108 3.03 19.27 1.08
C ARG A 108 4.03 18.18 1.46
N LEU A 109 4.00 17.03 0.80
CA LEU A 109 4.97 15.98 1.05
C LEU A 109 6.39 16.45 0.75
N LEU A 110 6.61 17.15 -0.38
CA LEU A 110 7.91 17.73 -0.70
C LEU A 110 8.37 18.81 0.28
N GLU A 111 7.45 19.60 0.85
CA GLU A 111 7.76 20.54 1.92
C GLU A 111 8.25 19.81 3.18
N LEU A 112 7.52 18.79 3.63
CA LEU A 112 7.93 17.96 4.78
C LEU A 112 9.31 17.34 4.57
N LEU A 113 9.58 16.81 3.38
CA LEU A 113 10.88 16.22 3.06
C LEU A 113 12.02 17.26 3.08
N ARG A 114 11.76 18.48 2.63
CA ARG A 114 12.74 19.58 2.70
C ARG A 114 12.97 20.04 4.12
N ASP A 115 11.92 20.15 4.92
CA ASP A 115 12.00 20.55 6.32
C ASP A 115 12.72 19.50 7.19
N GLY A 116 12.72 18.24 6.75
CA GLY A 116 13.43 17.13 7.41
C GLY A 116 14.80 16.81 6.81
N ASP A 117 15.36 17.67 5.95
CA ASP A 117 16.69 17.49 5.34
C ASP A 117 16.89 16.14 4.63
N VAL A 118 15.88 15.66 3.89
CA VAL A 118 15.87 14.32 3.25
C VAL A 118 17.11 14.02 2.38
N THR A 119 17.76 15.05 1.83
CA THR A 119 18.96 14.91 0.98
C THR A 119 20.20 14.45 1.73
N GLU A 120 20.18 14.43 3.07
CA GLU A 120 21.23 13.80 3.87
C GLU A 120 21.16 12.26 3.83
N HIS A 121 20.01 11.70 3.43
CA HIS A 121 19.73 10.27 3.50
C HIS A 121 19.38 9.63 2.15
N PHE A 122 18.85 10.40 1.22
CA PHE A 122 18.39 9.91 -0.08
C PHE A 122 18.87 10.81 -1.22
N ASP A 123 19.10 10.20 -2.39
CA ASP A 123 19.48 10.90 -3.60
C ASP A 123 18.36 11.82 -4.11
N GLY A 124 18.72 13.03 -4.56
CA GLY A 124 17.80 14.13 -4.87
C GLY A 124 16.82 13.96 -6.04
N ASP A 125 16.80 12.80 -6.72
CA ASP A 125 16.04 12.58 -7.96
C ASP A 125 14.51 12.37 -7.75
N TYR A 126 14.07 12.30 -6.48
CA TYR A 126 12.66 12.18 -6.08
C TYR A 126 11.79 13.42 -6.39
N LEU A 127 12.41 14.54 -6.78
CA LEU A 127 11.72 15.78 -7.17
C LEU A 127 10.94 15.68 -8.49
N SER A 128 11.03 14.53 -9.17
CA SER A 128 10.38 14.24 -10.45
C SER A 128 8.88 13.96 -10.36
N ALA A 129 8.32 13.87 -9.15
CA ALA A 129 6.94 13.42 -8.85
C ALA A 129 5.78 14.26 -9.44
N GLY A 130 6.07 15.20 -10.34
CA GLY A 130 5.08 16.00 -11.05
C GLY A 130 4.52 17.16 -10.22
N ARG A 131 4.10 18.23 -10.91
CA ARG A 131 3.51 19.44 -10.29
C ARG A 131 1.99 19.51 -10.43
N GLY A 132 1.35 18.35 -10.65
CA GLY A 132 -0.10 18.27 -10.82
C GLY A 132 -0.84 18.44 -9.50
N ALA A 133 -2.12 18.84 -9.58
CA ALA A 133 -3.04 18.65 -8.46
C ALA A 133 -3.23 17.14 -8.25
N HIS A 134 -2.81 16.67 -7.08
CA HIS A 134 -2.90 15.29 -6.64
C HIS A 134 -3.50 15.27 -5.24
N ASP A 135 -4.45 14.37 -5.04
CA ASP A 135 -5.11 14.15 -3.75
C ASP A 135 -4.32 13.23 -2.85
N ILE A 136 -3.42 12.43 -3.42
CA ILE A 136 -2.47 11.62 -2.66
C ILE A 136 -1.09 11.63 -3.33
N ALA A 137 -0.06 11.67 -2.50
CA ALA A 137 1.32 11.44 -2.87
C ALA A 137 1.98 10.53 -1.83
N VAL A 138 2.78 9.56 -2.26
CA VAL A 138 3.48 8.62 -1.37
C VAL A 138 4.91 8.44 -1.88
N PHE A 139 5.89 8.49 -0.99
CA PHE A 139 7.25 8.07 -1.25
C PHE A 139 7.55 6.73 -0.59
N VAL A 140 8.29 5.89 -1.32
CA VAL A 140 8.79 4.60 -0.86
C VAL A 140 10.31 4.61 -0.96
N PRO A 141 11.02 4.33 0.15
CA PRO A 141 12.47 4.21 0.14
C PRO A 141 12.90 2.89 -0.51
N ALA A 142 13.95 2.93 -1.33
CA ALA A 142 14.58 1.77 -1.97
C ALA A 142 16.11 1.93 -1.90
N GLY A 143 16.70 1.56 -0.76
CA GLY A 143 18.09 1.87 -0.47
C GLY A 143 18.30 3.38 -0.31
N GLU A 144 19.19 3.96 -1.10
CA GLU A 144 19.46 5.41 -1.14
C GLU A 144 18.54 6.16 -2.12
N GLU A 145 17.71 5.44 -2.88
CA GLU A 145 16.76 6.02 -3.83
C GLU A 145 15.34 6.11 -3.23
N MET A 146 14.50 6.96 -3.83
CA MET A 146 13.07 7.03 -3.50
C MET A 146 12.20 6.94 -4.75
N SER A 147 11.18 6.10 -4.69
CA SER A 147 10.12 6.01 -5.69
C SER A 147 8.89 6.78 -5.24
N SER A 148 8.17 7.42 -6.16
CA SER A 148 6.96 8.19 -5.86
C SER A 148 5.73 7.62 -6.54
N TYR A 149 4.62 7.59 -5.81
CA TYR A 149 3.28 7.38 -6.34
C TYR A 149 2.45 8.64 -6.14
N THR A 150 1.75 9.10 -7.18
CA THR A 150 0.76 10.18 -7.09
C THR A 150 -0.57 9.76 -7.68
N GLY A 151 -1.67 10.22 -7.09
CA GLY A 151 -3.02 9.86 -7.49
C GLY A 151 -3.98 11.04 -7.43
N ARG A 152 -5.04 10.98 -8.25
CA ARG A 152 -6.20 11.86 -8.14
C ARG A 152 -7.44 11.07 -7.74
N ILE A 153 -8.34 11.77 -7.08
CA ILE A 153 -9.66 11.36 -6.66
C ILE A 153 -10.66 11.98 -7.66
N GLU A 154 -10.95 11.26 -8.74
CA GLU A 154 -11.99 11.67 -9.71
C GLU A 154 -13.31 10.94 -9.44
N GLY A 155 -14.43 11.69 -9.38
CA GLY A 155 -15.79 11.14 -9.24
C GLY A 155 -16.37 11.22 -7.82
N ARG A 156 -17.64 10.81 -7.69
CA ARG A 156 -18.38 10.79 -6.43
C ARG A 156 -17.83 9.61 -5.60
N GLU A 157 -16.86 9.90 -4.74
CA GLU A 157 -16.17 8.95 -3.83
C GLU A 157 -15.17 7.98 -4.48
N PRO A 158 -13.89 8.14 -4.16
CA PRO A 158 -13.08 7.07 -3.67
C PRO A 158 -13.08 7.15 -2.14
N SER A 159 -13.51 6.08 -1.50
CA SER A 159 -13.19 5.87 -0.09
C SER A 159 -11.67 5.83 0.06
N LEU A 160 -11.15 6.31 1.19
CA LEU A 160 -9.73 6.20 1.53
C LEU A 160 -9.21 4.77 1.32
N VAL A 161 -10.05 3.76 1.54
CA VAL A 161 -9.79 2.33 1.26
C VAL A 161 -9.34 2.07 -0.19
N ASN A 162 -10.04 2.62 -1.17
CA ASN A 162 -9.69 2.43 -2.60
C ASN A 162 -8.31 3.00 -2.92
N VAL A 163 -7.98 4.12 -2.28
CA VAL A 163 -6.69 4.79 -2.47
C VAL A 163 -5.58 4.00 -1.77
N LEU A 164 -5.80 3.60 -0.51
CA LEU A 164 -4.86 2.78 0.26
C LEU A 164 -4.57 1.46 -0.44
N ASP A 165 -5.59 0.77 -0.95
CA ASP A 165 -5.41 -0.50 -1.65
C ASP A 165 -4.55 -0.35 -2.92
N ARG A 166 -4.73 0.72 -3.70
CA ARG A 166 -3.87 1.01 -4.87
C ARG A 166 -2.43 1.34 -4.48
N VAL A 167 -2.25 2.14 -3.43
CA VAL A 167 -0.92 2.48 -2.89
C VAL A 167 -0.20 1.21 -2.44
N LEU A 168 -0.85 0.38 -1.62
CA LEU A 168 -0.27 -0.85 -1.09
C LEU A 168 0.02 -1.87 -2.18
N ALA A 169 -0.88 -2.02 -3.16
CA ALA A 169 -0.63 -2.87 -4.33
C ALA A 169 0.58 -2.38 -5.15
N TRP A 170 0.72 -1.06 -5.32
CA TRP A 170 1.88 -0.46 -5.99
C TRP A 170 3.17 -0.69 -5.18
N ILE A 171 3.16 -0.49 -3.86
CA ILE A 171 4.30 -0.78 -2.97
C ILE A 171 4.75 -2.24 -3.13
N ALA A 172 3.83 -3.20 -2.96
CA ALA A 172 4.13 -4.63 -3.07
C ALA A 172 4.75 -5.02 -4.43
N SER A 173 4.33 -4.34 -5.52
CA SER A 173 4.89 -4.56 -6.85
C SER A 173 6.33 -4.03 -7.03
N ASN A 174 6.69 -2.96 -6.31
CA ASN A 174 8.04 -2.39 -6.35
C ASN A 174 9.02 -3.14 -5.44
N ASP A 175 8.54 -3.64 -4.29
CA ASP A 175 9.35 -4.50 -3.40
C ASP A 175 9.72 -5.82 -4.06
N SER A 176 8.84 -6.37 -4.91
CA SER A 176 9.09 -7.62 -5.63
C SER A 176 10.14 -7.49 -6.76
N ALA A 177 10.52 -6.27 -7.11
CA ALA A 177 11.45 -5.99 -8.22
C ALA A 177 12.91 -5.77 -7.76
N GLN A 178 13.14 -5.72 -6.44
CA GLN A 178 14.47 -5.58 -5.80
C GLN A 178 15.02 -6.94 -5.36
#